data_AF-A0A938W0L8-F1
#
_entry.id   AF-A0A938W0L8-F1
#
_cell.length_a   1.000
_cell.length_b   1.000
_cell.length_c   1.000
_cell.angle_alpha   90.00
_cell.angle_beta   90.00
_cell.angle_gamma   90.00
#
_symmetry.space_group_name_H-M   'P 1'
#
loop_
_entity.id
_entity.type
_entity.pdbx_description
1 polymer ?
#
loop_
_entity_poly.entity_id
_entity_poly.type
_entity_poly.pdbx_seq_one_letter_code
_entity_poly.pdbx_strand_id
1 'polypeptide(L)'
;MITVHVQFFGGIHLFTRQVSTEIARGLPEVRLPDGATIDDLLKLLGVPTTDGRPLVSINRFYQRDNAPLRPGDQVQIFRTVVGGAR
;
A
#
# COMPACT_ATOMS: atom_id res chain seq x y z
N MET A 1 -14.29 10.58 5.37
CA MET A 1 -13.57 9.30 5.40
C MET A 1 -13.64 8.70 4.01
N ILE A 2 -12.54 8.14 3.51
CA ILE A 2 -12.48 7.43 2.23
C ILE A 2 -12.25 5.94 2.48
N THR A 3 -12.69 5.09 1.54
CA THR A 3 -12.37 3.66 1.52
C THR A 3 -11.60 3.37 0.23
N VAL A 4 -10.50 2.64 0.33
CA VAL A 4 -9.68 2.19 -0.80
C VAL A 4 -9.52 0.68 -0.77
N HIS A 5 -9.25 0.08 -1.94
CA HIS A 5 -9.01 -1.36 -2.06
C HIS A 5 -7.51 -1.63 -2.21
N VAL A 6 -6.95 -2.42 -1.30
CA VAL A 6 -5.51 -2.72 -1.26
C VAL A 6 -5.24 -4.14 -1.72
N GLN A 7 -4.28 -4.29 -2.64
CA GLN A 7 -3.79 -5.57 -3.11
C GLN A 7 -2.27 -5.67 -2.96
N PHE A 8 -1.80 -6.72 -2.30
CA PHE A 8 -0.37 -7.04 -2.17
C PHE A 8 0.05 -8.09 -3.21
N PHE A 9 1.10 -7.80 -3.97
CA PHE A 9 1.69 -8.77 -4.90
C PHE A 9 2.94 -9.43 -4.29
N GLY A 10 2.90 -10.76 -4.15
CA GLY A 10 3.92 -11.56 -3.46
C GLY A 10 3.55 -11.95 -2.01
N GLY A 11 2.46 -11.40 -1.47
CA GLY A 11 1.93 -11.72 -0.14
C GLY A 11 2.28 -10.66 0.91
N ILE A 12 1.33 -10.37 1.81
CA ILE A 12 1.42 -9.28 2.80
C ILE A 12 2.65 -9.35 3.71
N HIS A 13 3.07 -10.56 4.10
CA HIS A 13 4.24 -10.83 4.94
C HIS A 13 5.56 -10.32 4.34
N LEU A 14 5.62 -10.07 3.03
CA LEU A 14 6.80 -9.52 2.37
C LEU A 14 6.96 -8.00 2.57
N PHE A 15 5.91 -7.32 3.00
CA PHE A 15 5.84 -5.87 3.06
C PHE A 15 5.75 -5.34 4.48
N THR A 16 5.14 -6.13 5.35
CA THR A 16 4.72 -5.66 6.66
C THR A 16 5.46 -6.44 7.74
N ARG A 17 6.20 -5.74 8.61
CA ARG A 17 6.83 -6.37 9.77
C ARG A 17 5.80 -6.70 10.86
N GLN A 18 4.78 -5.85 11.00
CA GLN A 18 3.67 -5.98 11.95
C GLN A 18 2.43 -5.26 11.38
N VAL A 19 1.54 -5.97 10.67
CA VAL A 19 0.17 -5.48 10.44
C VAL A 19 -0.66 -5.82 11.67
N SER A 20 -1.41 -4.86 12.19
CA SER A 20 -2.33 -5.14 13.28
C SER A 20 -3.40 -6.13 12.82
N THR A 21 -3.79 -7.07 13.69
CA THR A 21 -4.79 -8.10 13.38
C THR A 21 -6.12 -7.49 12.90
N GLU A 22 -6.47 -6.30 13.39
CA GLU A 22 -7.65 -5.55 12.98
C GLU A 22 -7.57 -5.12 11.52
N ILE A 23 -6.45 -4.54 11.10
CA ILE A 23 -6.24 -4.11 9.72
C ILE A 23 -6.18 -5.32 8.79
N ALA A 24 -5.50 -6.39 9.19
CA ALA A 24 -5.44 -7.64 8.42
C ALA A 24 -6.83 -8.24 8.14
N ARG A 25 -7.77 -8.14 9.10
CA ARG A 25 -9.16 -8.59 8.93
C ARG A 25 -9.99 -7.67 8.04
N GLY A 26 -9.67 -6.38 7.99
CA GLY A 26 -10.35 -5.41 7.13
C GLY A 26 -9.97 -5.52 5.65
N LEU A 27 -8.84 -6.13 5.34
CA LEU A 27 -8.39 -6.27 3.95
C LEU A 27 -9.37 -7.08 3.09
N PRO A 28 -9.54 -6.70 1.81
CA PRO A 28 -8.76 -5.69 1.08
C PRO A 28 -9.22 -4.24 1.30
N GLU A 29 -10.29 -3.98 2.05
CA GLU A 29 -10.84 -2.63 2.21
C GLU A 29 -10.18 -1.87 3.37
N VAL A 30 -9.58 -0.72 3.08
CA VAL A 30 -8.91 0.11 4.08
C VAL A 30 -9.61 1.46 4.16
N ARG A 31 -9.99 1.85 5.38
CA ARG A 31 -10.61 3.14 5.68
C ARG A 31 -9.55 4.15 6.11
N LEU A 32 -9.60 5.33 5.51
CA LEU A 32 -8.66 6.42 5.76
C LEU A 32 -9.41 7.75 5.95
N PRO A 33 -8.80 8.75 6.62
CA PRO A 33 -9.33 10.11 6.65
C PRO A 33 -9.45 10.73 5.24
N ASP A 34 -10.29 11.75 5.10
CA ASP A 34 -10.34 12.50 3.85
C ASP A 34 -9.02 13.24 3.60
N GLY A 35 -8.55 13.22 2.36
CA GLY A 35 -7.26 13.80 1.99
C GLY A 35 -6.05 12.93 2.33
N ALA A 36 -6.25 11.70 2.81
CA ALA A 36 -5.15 10.77 3.08
C ALA A 36 -4.32 10.49 1.82
N THR A 37 -3.03 10.23 2.02
CA THR A 37 -2.05 10.02 0.96
C THR A 37 -1.56 8.57 0.90
N ILE A 38 -0.76 8.24 -0.11
CA ILE A 38 -0.07 6.93 -0.21
C ILE A 38 0.72 6.65 1.07
N ASP A 39 1.48 7.62 1.57
CA ASP A 39 2.33 7.44 2.74
C ASP A 39 1.50 7.16 4.00
N ASP A 40 0.32 7.76 4.14
CA ASP A 40 -0.57 7.50 5.27
C ASP A 40 -1.12 6.07 5.23
N LEU A 41 -1.49 5.59 4.03
CA LEU A 41 -1.87 4.20 3.82
C LEU A 41 -0.72 3.24 4.13
N LEU A 42 0.49 3.50 3.62
CA LEU A 42 1.64 2.64 3.86
C LEU A 42 2.00 2.57 5.36
N LYS A 43 1.99 3.72 6.06
CA LYS A 43 2.19 3.77 7.51
C LYS A 43 1.13 2.95 8.26
N LEU A 44 -0.14 3.10 7.89
CA LEU A 44 -1.25 2.35 8.47
C LEU A 44 -1.05 0.83 8.29
N LEU A 45 -0.59 0.42 7.10
CA LEU A 45 -0.30 -0.99 6.78
C LEU A 45 1.03 -1.49 7.38
N GLY A 46 1.80 -0.66 8.09
CA GLY A 46 3.11 -1.03 8.62
C GLY A 46 4.15 -1.30 7.52
N VAL A 47 4.01 -0.64 6.37
CA VAL A 47 4.90 -0.73 5.21
C VAL A 47 5.88 0.45 5.22
N PRO A 48 7.18 0.23 4.94
CA PRO A 48 8.16 1.31 4.87
C PRO A 48 7.82 2.39 3.83
N THR A 49 7.99 3.67 4.18
CA THR A 49 7.77 4.82 3.27
C THR A 49 9.06 5.43 2.72
N THR A 50 10.22 5.03 3.23
CA THR A 50 11.55 5.54 2.83
C THR A 50 12.42 4.40 2.26
N ASP A 51 13.42 3.93 3.01
CA ASP A 51 14.31 2.86 2.55
C ASP A 51 13.55 1.54 2.43
N GLY A 52 13.61 0.94 1.24
CA GLY A 52 12.81 -0.25 0.92
C GLY A 52 11.33 0.04 0.69
N ARG A 53 10.96 1.30 0.42
CA ARG A 53 9.60 1.67 -0.03
C ARG A 53 9.21 0.81 -1.24
N PRO A 54 8.06 0.12 -1.20
CA PRO A 54 7.59 -0.65 -2.33
C PRO A 54 7.11 0.26 -3.46
N LEU A 55 7.07 -0.31 -4.67
CA LEU A 55 6.40 0.33 -5.79
C LEU A 55 4.88 0.28 -5.56
N VAL A 56 4.22 1.42 -5.77
CA VAL A 56 2.76 1.55 -5.60
C VAL A 56 2.13 1.91 -6.94
N SER A 57 1.00 1.29 -7.25
CA SER A 57 0.12 1.71 -8.34
C SER A 57 -1.25 2.08 -7.80
N ILE A 58 -1.82 3.17 -8.33
CA ILE A 58 -3.21 3.57 -8.11
C ILE A 58 -3.93 3.45 -9.45
N ASN A 59 -5.03 2.68 -9.50
CA ASN A 59 -5.86 2.51 -10.69
C ASN A 59 -5.06 2.17 -11.95
N ARG A 60 -4.04 1.30 -11.82
CA ARG A 60 -3.11 0.83 -12.87
C ARG A 60 -2.04 1.84 -13.32
N PHE A 61 -1.92 2.99 -12.66
CA PHE A 61 -0.85 3.95 -12.89
C PHE A 61 0.16 3.90 -11.76
N TYR A 62 1.45 3.74 -12.09
CA TYR A 62 2.52 3.74 -11.09
C TYR A 62 2.70 5.14 -10.50
N GLN A 63 2.86 5.19 -9.18
CA GLN A 63 3.02 6.42 -8.43
C GLN A 63 4.43 6.46 -7.85
N ARG A 64 5.17 7.51 -8.24
CA ARG A 64 6.52 7.77 -7.72
C ARG A 64 6.48 8.66 -6.48
N ASP A 65 5.55 9.62 -6.47
CA ASP A 65 5.43 10.64 -5.44
C ASP A 65 4.30 10.29 -4.45
N ASN A 66 4.27 11.00 -3.33
CA ASN A 66 3.21 10.87 -2.34
C ASN A 66 1.89 11.51 -2.84
N ALA A 67 1.11 10.76 -3.59
CA ALA A 67 -0.15 11.22 -4.16
C ALA A 67 -1.33 11.11 -3.15
N PRO A 68 -2.34 11.98 -3.25
CA PRO A 68 -3.58 11.85 -2.49
C PRO A 68 -4.40 10.65 -3.00
N LEU A 69 -5.08 9.98 -2.08
CA LEU A 69 -6.02 8.89 -2.36
C LEU A 69 -7.45 9.42 -2.46
N ARG A 70 -8.24 8.75 -3.29
CA ARG A 70 -9.66 9.04 -3.51
C ARG A 70 -10.53 7.86 -3.11
N PRO A 71 -11.81 8.09 -2.76
CA PRO A 71 -12.74 6.99 -2.51
C PRO A 71 -12.79 6.02 -3.68
N GLY A 72 -12.68 4.72 -3.39
CA GLY A 72 -12.76 3.64 -4.37
C GLY A 72 -11.45 3.33 -5.10
N ASP A 73 -10.36 4.04 -4.83
CA ASP A 73 -9.08 3.79 -5.48
C ASP A 73 -8.60 2.35 -5.26
N GLN A 74 -8.11 1.74 -6.34
CA GLN A 74 -7.43 0.45 -6.29
C GLN A 74 -5.94 0.67 -6.14
N VAL A 75 -5.42 0.35 -4.95
CA VAL A 75 -4.02 0.49 -4.59
C VAL A 75 -3.33 -0.87 -4.64
N GLN A 76 -2.33 -0.99 -5.50
CA GLN A 76 -1.52 -2.19 -5.65
C GLN A 76 -0.11 -1.92 -5.11
N ILE A 77 0.37 -2.82 -4.25
CA ILE A 77 1.67 -2.71 -3.60
C ILE A 77 2.56 -3.85 -4.09
N PHE A 78 3.70 -3.48 -4.66
CA PHE A 78 4.66 -4.41 -5.27
C PHE A 78 6.01 -4.30 -4.56
N ARG A 79 6.56 -5.45 -4.17
CA ARG A 79 7.89 -5.46 -3.59
C ARG A 79 8.85 -5.31 -4.74
N THR A 80 9.80 -4.40 -4.61
CA THR A 80 10.92 -4.32 -5.54
C THR A 80 11.72 -5.61 -5.42
N VAL A 81 11.42 -6.58 -6.29
CA VAL A 81 12.21 -7.80 -6.45
C VAL A 81 13.25 -7.50 -7.52
N VAL A 82 14.53 -7.48 -7.13
CA VAL A 82 15.64 -7.51 -8.07
C VAL A 82 15.73 -8.92 -8.67
N GLY A 83 14.82 -9.25 -9.57
CA GLY A 83 14.92 -10.44 -10.40
C GLY A 83 15.84 -10.16 -11.58
N GLY A 84 17.01 -10.82 -11.63
CA GLY A 84 17.91 -10.74 -12.78
C GLY A 84 19.41 -10.57 -12.47
N ALA A 85 19.87 -10.77 -11.24
CA ALA A 85 21.31 -10.96 -11.00
C ALA A 85 21.70 -12.38 -11.40
N ARG A 86 21.98 -12.59 -12.68
CA ARG A 86 22.78 -13.72 -13.16
C ARG A 86 23.97 -13.17 -13.91
#